data_AF-A0A060YZA9-F1
#
_entry.id   AF-A0A060YZA9-F1
#
_cell.length_a   1.000
_cell.length_b   1.000
_cell.length_c   1.000
_cell.angle_alpha   90.00
_cell.angle_beta   90.00
_cell.angle_gamma   90.00
#
_symmetry.space_group_name_H-M   'P 1'
#
loop_
_entity.id
_entity.type
_entity.pdbx_description
1 polymer ?
#
loop_
_entity_poly.entity_id
_entity_poly.type
_entity_poly.pdbx_seq_one_letter_code
_entity_poly.pdbx_strand_id
1 'polypeptide(L)'
;MVPYVPCQEGEAIGSSILQLVVTDRDTPQNGPPFTFHIASGNEDRRFHVDQGGLLSISVPLKKKTKPQHLLKIQVTDSGHPPLSSICVVKINVTEQSKYPPSVMPLEVFITTTGDTSPTEPRSELRPLWRPLQVLCGPGGWEDLGRRRLETWSLLPQCQRLRWEVQRVAGVKVHVWKPTQQALDAGLTLQLAGLSPEEFLGDLWRGLQRSLSTALGITRQDLHLVSLQQQPNSLVLEVLLLWRPHGGTVEPLPTNRLAGIIADIEDSLGLSVLRVHHNGCLGTECPPRGCRNSVQMRGERLSHYATARAGFITPQHTWESVCPCNESAVSFDGTGYLKYLYQTEEEEEEKKEKEKHAREGEGEAC
;
A
#
# COMPACT_ATOMS: atom_id res chain seq x y z
N MET A 1 42.15 2.61 17.22
CA MET A 1 41.39 2.61 15.94
C MET A 1 40.96 4.05 15.66
N VAL A 2 41.21 4.59 14.46
CA VAL A 2 40.83 5.97 14.11
C VAL A 2 39.40 5.94 13.56
N PRO A 3 38.42 6.66 14.15
CA PRO A 3 37.06 6.71 13.62
C PRO A 3 37.02 7.19 12.16
N TYR A 4 36.35 6.40 11.33
CA TYR A 4 36.14 6.65 9.90
C TYR A 4 34.68 7.03 9.67
N VAL A 5 34.44 8.22 9.11
CA VAL A 5 33.09 8.75 8.86
C VAL A 5 32.93 9.18 7.40
N PRO A 6 32.05 8.53 6.61
CA PRO A 6 31.70 9.02 5.29
C PRO A 6 30.71 10.20 5.39
N CYS A 7 30.97 11.28 4.66
CA CYS A 7 30.08 12.45 4.55
C CYS A 7 29.82 12.77 3.08
N GLN A 8 28.57 12.99 2.69
CA GLN A 8 28.23 13.31 1.31
C GLN A 8 28.56 14.77 0.99
N GLU A 9 29.08 15.05 -0.21
CA GLU A 9 29.20 16.42 -0.67
C GLU A 9 27.81 17.07 -0.86
N GLY A 10 27.71 18.37 -0.59
CA GLY A 10 26.44 19.09 -0.64
C GLY A 10 25.52 18.90 0.57
N GLU A 11 26.00 18.23 1.64
CA GLU A 11 25.34 18.25 2.95
C GLU A 11 25.09 19.67 3.46
N ALA A 12 23.97 19.84 4.17
CA ALA A 12 23.54 21.14 4.67
C ALA A 12 24.49 21.68 5.76
N ILE A 13 24.61 23.00 5.84
CA ILE A 13 25.33 23.65 6.94
C ILE A 13 24.57 23.35 8.24
N GLY A 14 25.29 22.92 9.27
CA GLY A 14 24.74 22.48 10.54
C GLY A 14 24.45 20.98 10.63
N SER A 15 24.59 20.22 9.52
CA SER A 15 24.48 18.76 9.56
C SER A 15 25.49 18.17 10.55
N SER A 16 25.01 17.31 11.46
CA SER A 16 25.84 16.61 12.43
C SER A 16 26.60 15.45 11.78
N ILE A 17 27.88 15.32 12.14
CA ILE A 17 28.77 14.27 11.62
C ILE A 17 28.88 13.13 12.64
N LEU A 18 29.21 13.47 13.89
CA LEU A 18 29.34 12.50 14.98
C LEU A 18 29.22 13.20 16.34
N GLN A 19 28.84 12.44 17.35
CA GLN A 19 28.87 12.87 18.75
C GLN A 19 30.09 12.28 19.46
N LEU A 20 30.95 13.14 20.00
CA LEU A 20 32.04 12.75 20.89
C LEU A 20 31.48 12.51 22.28
N VAL A 21 31.89 11.40 22.90
CA VAL A 21 31.55 11.06 24.28
C VAL A 21 32.84 10.84 25.04
N VAL A 22 32.98 11.53 26.16
CA VAL A 22 34.17 11.49 27.02
C VAL A 22 33.82 10.70 28.26
N THR A 23 34.70 9.79 28.67
CA THR A 23 34.56 9.04 29.92
C THR A 23 35.84 9.22 30.72
N ASP A 24 35.71 9.91 31.85
CA ASP A 24 36.77 10.06 32.82
C ASP A 24 36.53 9.09 33.98
N ARG A 25 37.60 8.44 34.44
CA ARG A 25 37.56 7.46 35.54
C ARG A 25 37.87 8.10 36.89
N ASP A 26 38.24 9.38 36.93
CA ASP A 26 38.52 10.11 38.16
C ASP A 26 37.21 10.48 38.90
N THR A 27 37.36 10.97 40.14
CA THR A 27 36.23 11.48 40.93
C THR A 27 35.48 12.58 40.15
N PRO A 28 34.14 12.71 40.30
CA PRO A 28 33.35 13.68 39.54
C PRO A 28 33.79 15.15 39.73
N GLN A 29 34.64 15.43 40.72
CA GLN A 29 35.26 16.74 40.98
C GLN A 29 36.30 17.15 39.92
N ASN A 30 36.93 16.19 39.22
CA ASN A 30 37.93 16.43 38.16
C ASN A 30 37.39 16.11 36.76
N GLY A 31 36.11 15.71 36.65
CA GLY A 31 35.47 15.33 35.40
C GLY A 31 34.83 16.51 34.65
N PRO A 32 33.51 16.49 34.38
CA PRO A 32 32.83 17.57 33.65
C PRO A 32 32.91 18.93 34.39
N PRO A 33 32.95 20.08 33.66
CA PRO A 33 32.76 20.20 32.22
C PRO A 33 34.03 19.98 31.41
N PHE A 34 33.92 19.18 30.34
CA PHE A 34 34.99 19.01 29.37
C PHE A 34 35.00 20.16 28.36
N THR A 35 36.19 20.63 28.01
CA THR A 35 36.36 21.63 26.97
C THR A 35 36.82 20.99 25.67
N PHE A 36 36.02 21.13 24.61
CA PHE A 36 36.31 20.59 23.28
C PHE A 36 36.85 21.68 22.36
N HIS A 37 37.89 21.36 21.60
CA HIS A 37 38.34 22.19 20.49
C HIS A 37 39.05 21.36 19.40
N ILE A 38 39.05 21.87 18.17
CA ILE A 38 39.77 21.24 17.06
C ILE A 38 41.20 21.78 17.06
N ALA A 39 42.15 20.94 17.44
CA ALA A 39 43.57 21.29 17.53
C ALA A 39 44.25 21.39 16.15
N SER A 40 43.87 20.57 15.17
CA SER A 40 44.39 20.66 13.78
C SER A 40 43.51 19.95 12.76
N GLY A 41 43.74 20.18 11.47
CA GLY A 41 43.02 19.53 10.37
C GLY A 41 41.78 20.29 9.87
N ASN A 42 41.50 21.45 10.46
CA ASN A 42 40.35 22.32 10.16
C ASN A 42 40.78 23.75 9.78
N GLU A 43 41.84 23.88 8.99
CA GLU A 43 42.42 25.17 8.59
C GLU A 43 41.40 26.04 7.82
N ASP A 44 40.56 25.38 7.02
CA ASP A 44 39.48 26.00 6.24
C ASP A 44 38.22 26.33 7.05
N ARG A 45 38.20 26.03 8.37
CA ARG A 45 37.02 26.18 9.25
C ARG A 45 35.74 25.52 8.71
N ARG A 46 35.87 24.35 8.06
CA ARG A 46 34.74 23.59 7.51
C ARG A 46 33.94 22.83 8.54
N PHE A 47 34.53 22.61 9.72
CA PHE A 47 33.93 21.84 10.79
C PHE A 47 33.87 22.66 12.07
N HIS A 48 32.85 22.38 12.89
CA HIS A 48 32.70 22.97 14.22
C HIS A 48 32.42 21.88 15.23
N VAL A 49 33.06 21.96 16.40
CA VAL A 49 32.76 21.12 17.56
C VAL A 49 32.20 22.01 18.65
N ASP A 50 31.03 21.67 19.17
CA ASP A 50 30.45 22.37 20.31
C ASP A 50 31.02 21.84 21.64
N GLN A 51 30.70 22.52 22.75
CA GLN A 51 31.13 22.08 24.08
C GLN A 51 30.37 20.85 24.59
N GLY A 52 29.32 20.41 23.87
CA GLY A 52 28.66 19.14 24.09
C GLY A 52 29.36 17.96 23.40
N GLY A 53 30.38 18.21 22.57
CA GLY A 53 31.09 17.19 21.81
C GLY A 53 30.48 16.87 20.43
N LEU A 54 29.46 17.61 19.97
CA LEU A 54 28.86 17.41 18.66
C LEU A 54 29.72 18.04 17.56
N LEU A 55 30.22 17.21 16.64
CA LEU A 55 30.94 17.66 15.46
C LEU A 55 29.96 17.88 14.30
N SER A 56 29.99 19.05 13.68
CA SER A 56 29.07 19.47 12.61
C SER A 56 29.78 20.15 11.44
N ILE A 57 29.08 20.23 10.30
CA ILE A 57 29.56 20.92 9.08
C ILE A 57 29.24 22.41 9.17
N SER A 58 30.25 23.25 9.03
CA SER A 58 30.08 24.72 9.00
C SER A 58 30.15 25.30 7.59
N VAL A 59 30.80 24.58 6.66
CA VAL A 59 30.96 25.01 5.26
C VAL A 59 30.73 23.80 4.35
N PRO A 60 30.01 23.96 3.22
CA PRO A 60 29.76 22.87 2.29
C PRO A 60 31.03 22.14 1.87
N LEU A 61 30.99 20.81 1.96
CA LEU A 61 32.08 19.93 1.54
C LEU A 61 31.99 19.68 0.04
N LYS A 62 33.14 19.67 -0.64
CA LYS A 62 33.26 19.35 -2.07
C LYS A 62 34.37 18.33 -2.25
N LYS A 63 34.04 17.15 -2.78
CA LYS A 63 35.02 16.07 -2.94
C LYS A 63 36.19 16.49 -3.84
N LYS A 64 35.90 17.26 -4.90
CA LYS A 64 36.90 17.81 -5.82
C LYS A 64 37.93 18.71 -5.15
N THR A 65 37.56 19.41 -4.08
CA THR A 65 38.46 20.34 -3.38
C THR A 65 39.33 19.59 -2.39
N LYS A 66 38.72 18.78 -1.52
CA LYS A 66 39.43 17.97 -0.53
C LYS A 66 38.60 16.71 -0.23
N PRO A 67 39.02 15.52 -0.71
CA PRO A 67 38.23 14.30 -0.56
C PRO A 67 38.32 13.72 0.85
N GLN A 68 39.35 14.08 1.62
CA GLN A 68 39.56 13.52 2.95
C GLN A 68 40.00 14.62 3.93
N HIS A 69 39.40 14.63 5.12
CA HIS A 69 39.78 15.48 6.24
C HIS A 69 40.24 14.62 7.42
N LEU A 70 41.30 15.05 8.09
CA LEU A 70 41.84 14.38 9.27
C LEU A 70 41.87 15.39 10.41
N LEU A 71 40.84 15.38 11.25
CA LEU A 71 40.69 16.33 12.34
C LEU A 71 41.34 15.77 13.60
N LYS A 72 42.17 16.57 14.26
CA LYS A 72 42.61 16.27 15.63
C LYS A 72 41.78 17.10 16.58
N ILE A 73 40.95 16.45 17.37
CA ILE A 73 40.06 17.09 18.35
C ILE A 73 40.66 16.85 19.72
N GLN A 74 40.92 17.92 20.45
CA GLN A 74 41.45 17.88 21.80
C GLN A 74 40.30 18.11 22.79
N VAL A 75 40.32 17.32 23.85
CA VAL A 75 39.42 17.42 24.99
C VAL A 75 40.27 17.69 26.22
N THR A 76 39.89 18.68 27.00
CA THR A 76 40.55 19.05 28.27
C THR A 76 39.55 18.89 29.41
N ASP A 77 39.98 18.29 30.51
CA ASP A 77 39.19 18.19 31.75
C ASP A 77 39.19 19.52 32.54
N SER A 78 38.45 19.55 33.65
CA SER A 78 38.45 20.68 34.58
C SER A 78 39.38 20.47 35.78
N GLY A 79 40.34 19.53 35.68
CA GLY A 79 41.30 19.23 36.73
C GLY A 79 42.28 20.38 36.99
N HIS A 80 42.93 20.35 38.15
CA HIS A 80 43.97 21.31 38.53
C HIS A 80 45.23 20.54 38.98
N PRO A 81 46.26 20.39 38.13
CA PRO A 81 46.38 20.92 36.76
C PRO A 81 45.47 20.19 35.74
N PRO A 82 45.07 20.85 34.64
CA PRO A 82 44.18 20.24 33.65
C PRO A 82 44.92 19.22 32.79
N LEU A 83 44.29 18.08 32.51
CA LEU A 83 44.78 17.09 31.57
C LEU A 83 44.02 17.18 30.25
N SER A 84 44.73 16.87 29.16
CA SER A 84 44.14 16.87 27.83
C SER A 84 44.44 15.58 27.07
N SER A 85 43.50 15.20 26.21
CA SER A 85 43.59 14.04 25.34
C SER A 85 43.21 14.43 23.92
N ILE A 86 43.80 13.76 22.93
CA ILE A 86 43.60 14.05 21.50
C ILE A 86 42.98 12.84 20.81
N CYS A 87 41.87 13.06 20.11
CA CYS A 87 41.23 12.11 19.21
C CYS A 87 41.43 12.52 17.76
N VAL A 88 41.67 11.55 16.87
CA VAL A 88 41.78 11.79 15.44
C VAL A 88 40.54 11.28 14.74
N VAL A 89 39.85 12.13 13.98
CA VAL A 89 38.66 11.78 13.18
C VAL A 89 39.00 11.84 11.71
N LYS A 90 38.81 10.73 10.99
CA LYS A 90 38.98 10.66 9.54
C LYS A 90 37.62 10.80 8.85
N ILE A 91 37.40 11.91 8.17
CA ILE A 91 36.19 12.20 7.39
C ILE A 91 36.50 11.99 5.91
N ASN A 92 35.67 11.23 5.21
CA ASN A 92 35.81 10.98 3.78
C ASN A 92 34.61 11.55 3.02
N VAL A 93 34.86 12.43 2.05
CA VAL A 93 33.83 13.11 1.27
C VAL A 93 33.41 12.21 0.11
N THR A 94 32.16 11.77 0.11
CA THR A 94 31.56 10.96 -0.96
C THR A 94 30.84 11.86 -1.97
N GLU A 95 30.72 11.38 -3.20
CA GLU A 95 30.02 12.11 -4.27
C GLU A 95 28.52 12.17 -3.99
N GLN A 96 27.89 13.25 -4.42
CA GLN A 96 26.44 13.33 -4.39
C GLN A 96 25.89 12.28 -5.36
N SER A 97 24.94 11.46 -4.91
CA SER A 97 24.33 10.48 -5.81
C SER A 97 23.66 11.19 -6.98
N LYS A 98 24.10 10.88 -8.20
CA LYS A 98 23.50 11.38 -9.45
C LYS A 98 22.09 10.82 -9.68
N TYR A 99 21.79 9.67 -9.07
CA TYR A 99 20.50 8.97 -9.15
C TYR A 99 20.00 8.69 -7.73
N PRO A 100 19.61 9.72 -6.96
CA PRO A 100 19.02 9.49 -5.66
C PRO A 100 17.67 8.75 -5.85
N PRO A 101 17.34 7.75 -5.02
CA PRO A 101 16.10 7.00 -5.18
C PRO A 101 14.89 7.95 -5.18
N SER A 102 14.08 7.88 -6.24
CA SER A 102 12.80 8.60 -6.30
C SER A 102 11.78 7.82 -5.49
N VAL A 103 11.20 8.44 -4.48
CA VAL A 103 10.13 7.85 -3.68
C VAL A 103 8.82 8.44 -4.19
N MET A 104 8.00 7.61 -4.84
CA MET A 104 6.66 8.00 -5.30
C MET A 104 5.61 7.61 -4.26
N PRO A 105 4.57 8.45 -4.04
CA PRO A 105 3.48 8.10 -3.15
C PRO A 105 2.77 6.82 -3.59
N LEU A 106 2.45 5.96 -2.63
CA LEU A 106 1.65 4.76 -2.86
C LEU A 106 0.17 5.17 -2.91
N GLU A 107 -0.54 4.80 -3.96
CA GLU A 107 -1.99 5.01 -4.05
C GLU A 107 -2.72 3.74 -3.61
N VAL A 108 -3.61 3.83 -2.63
CA VAL A 108 -4.40 2.69 -2.14
C VAL A 108 -5.86 2.93 -2.49
N PHE A 109 -6.45 2.04 -3.28
CA PHE A 109 -7.85 2.08 -3.68
C PHE A 109 -8.64 1.05 -2.87
N ILE A 110 -9.66 1.52 -2.15
CA ILE A 110 -10.53 0.70 -1.30
C ILE A 110 -11.96 0.81 -1.84
N THR A 111 -12.54 -0.33 -2.17
CA THR A 111 -13.96 -0.45 -2.50
C THR A 111 -14.71 -1.05 -1.31
N THR A 112 -15.80 -0.41 -0.88
CA THR A 112 -16.59 -0.86 0.28
C THR A 112 -18.01 -1.27 -0.08
N THR A 113 -18.62 -2.14 0.74
CA THR A 113 -20.00 -2.63 0.61
C THR A 113 -20.81 -2.25 1.86
N GLY A 114 -22.02 -1.69 1.71
CA GLY A 114 -22.96 -1.46 2.82
C GLY A 114 -22.68 -0.23 3.71
N ASP A 115 -23.61 0.06 4.64
CA ASP A 115 -23.63 1.23 5.53
C ASP A 115 -22.76 1.07 6.78
N THR A 116 -21.57 0.49 6.62
CA THR A 116 -20.53 0.77 7.60
C THR A 116 -20.03 2.19 7.31
N SER A 117 -20.50 3.15 8.12
CA SER A 117 -19.73 4.37 8.34
C SER A 117 -18.27 3.95 8.60
N PRO A 118 -17.27 4.79 8.25
CA PRO A 118 -15.89 4.52 8.63
C PRO A 118 -15.78 4.71 10.14
N THR A 119 -16.43 3.85 10.93
CA THR A 119 -16.00 3.56 12.27
C THR A 119 -14.62 2.95 12.08
N GLU A 120 -13.67 3.70 12.61
CA GLU A 120 -12.24 3.43 12.76
C GLU A 120 -11.76 2.06 12.26
N PRO A 121 -10.65 2.00 11.50
CA PRO A 121 -10.06 0.73 11.11
C PRO A 121 -9.72 -0.08 12.37
N ARG A 122 -10.61 -1.02 12.71
CA ARG A 122 -10.48 -1.95 13.83
C ARG A 122 -9.61 -3.12 13.39
N SER A 123 -8.38 -2.77 13.07
CA SER A 123 -7.19 -3.60 13.12
C SER A 123 -6.10 -2.67 12.64
N GLU A 124 -5.36 -2.11 13.59
CA GLU A 124 -4.07 -1.54 13.34
C GLU A 124 -3.30 -2.53 12.45
N LEU A 125 -3.12 -2.18 11.17
CA LEU A 125 -1.97 -2.61 10.40
C LEU A 125 -0.78 -1.99 11.14
N ARG A 126 -0.40 -2.59 12.27
CA ARG A 126 0.87 -2.31 12.91
C ARG A 126 1.90 -2.69 11.84
N PRO A 127 2.75 -1.75 11.39
CA PRO A 127 3.91 -2.13 10.63
C PRO A 127 4.63 -3.20 11.47
N LEU A 128 4.89 -4.38 10.89
CA LEU A 128 5.73 -5.42 11.50
C LEU A 128 7.21 -4.98 11.52
N TRP A 129 7.47 -3.72 11.83
CA TRP A 129 8.78 -3.18 12.15
C TRP A 129 8.76 -2.91 13.64
N ARG A 130 8.83 -3.98 14.45
CA ARG A 130 9.30 -3.82 15.82
C ARG A 130 10.71 -3.24 15.71
N PRO A 131 11.03 -2.05 16.25
CA PRO A 131 12.42 -1.68 16.39
C PRO A 131 13.09 -2.75 17.25
N LEU A 132 14.17 -3.35 16.75
CA LEU A 132 15.04 -4.20 17.56
C LEU A 132 15.43 -3.39 18.80
N GLN A 133 14.92 -3.79 19.97
CA GLN A 133 15.52 -3.40 21.23
C GLN A 133 16.74 -4.29 21.43
N VAL A 134 17.92 -3.70 21.33
CA VAL A 134 19.15 -4.34 21.80
C VAL A 134 19.46 -3.78 23.18
N LEU A 135 19.23 -4.63 24.19
CA LEU A 135 19.75 -4.48 25.54
C LEU A 135 21.22 -4.92 25.52
N CYS A 136 22.14 -4.07 25.95
CA CYS A 136 23.51 -4.46 26.30
C CYS A 136 23.78 -4.10 27.76
N GLY A 137 23.79 -5.12 28.62
CA GLY A 137 24.30 -5.05 29.99
C GLY A 137 25.77 -5.51 30.08
N PRO A 138 26.46 -5.23 31.19
CA PRO A 138 27.91 -5.39 31.33
C PRO A 138 28.27 -6.80 31.84
N GLY A 139 29.45 -7.29 31.45
CA GLY A 139 30.04 -8.50 32.05
C GLY A 139 31.56 -8.47 31.96
N GLY A 140 32.23 -8.62 33.11
CA GLY A 140 33.64 -9.00 33.21
C GLY A 140 34.50 -8.04 34.02
N TRP A 141 34.66 -8.32 35.31
CA TRP A 141 35.71 -7.79 36.18
C TRP A 141 37.01 -8.57 35.95
N GLU A 142 38.17 -7.89 35.93
CA GLU A 142 39.39 -8.31 36.66
C GLU A 142 40.51 -7.26 36.56
N ASP A 143 41.31 -7.24 37.63
CA ASP A 143 42.37 -6.33 38.04
C ASP A 143 43.57 -6.20 37.08
N LEU A 144 44.19 -5.01 37.03
CA LEU A 144 45.54 -4.76 37.55
C LEU A 144 45.97 -3.30 37.31
N GLY A 145 46.47 -2.65 38.35
CA GLY A 145 46.86 -1.25 38.33
C GLY A 145 48.05 -0.90 37.43
N ARG A 146 47.91 0.17 36.66
CA ARG A 146 48.98 1.14 36.33
C ARG A 146 48.34 2.43 35.79
N ARG A 147 48.76 3.58 36.29
CA ARG A 147 48.18 4.91 36.00
C ARG A 147 48.38 5.29 34.53
N ARG A 148 47.29 5.39 33.76
CA ARG A 148 47.19 6.03 32.45
C ARG A 148 45.70 6.19 32.08
N LEU A 149 45.33 7.29 31.43
CA LEU A 149 44.05 7.47 30.73
C LEU A 149 43.94 6.45 29.57
N GLU A 150 43.45 5.24 29.84
CA GLU A 150 42.98 4.26 28.84
C GLU A 150 41.71 3.63 29.46
N THR A 151 40.53 3.58 28.83
CA THR A 151 40.17 3.00 27.52
C THR A 151 38.78 3.54 27.14
N TRP A 152 38.54 3.88 25.88
CA TRP A 152 37.25 4.41 25.38
C TRP A 152 36.30 3.25 25.05
N SER A 153 35.10 3.25 25.62
CA SER A 153 33.97 2.53 25.05
C SER A 153 33.26 3.46 24.08
N LEU A 154 33.48 3.26 22.79
CA LEU A 154 32.42 3.56 21.83
C LEU A 154 31.27 2.66 22.23
N LEU A 155 30.22 3.20 22.84
CA LEU A 155 28.94 2.56 22.65
C LEU A 155 28.78 2.47 21.12
N PRO A 156 28.49 1.29 20.55
CA PRO A 156 27.76 1.25 19.31
C PRO A 156 26.35 1.71 19.68
N GLN A 157 26.20 2.96 20.12
CA GLN A 157 24.96 3.64 19.84
C GLN A 157 24.93 3.60 18.33
N CYS A 158 23.93 2.92 17.80
CA CYS A 158 23.47 3.07 16.45
C CYS A 158 23.36 4.57 16.14
N GLN A 159 24.47 5.23 15.86
CA GLN A 159 24.49 6.46 15.10
C GLN A 159 24.20 5.96 13.70
N ARG A 160 22.90 5.76 13.52
CA ARG A 160 22.13 6.22 12.38
C ARG A 160 22.98 7.31 11.73
N LEU A 161 23.79 6.92 10.75
CA LEU A 161 24.02 7.78 9.61
C LEU A 161 22.60 8.17 9.25
N ARG A 162 22.19 9.39 9.62
CA ARG A 162 20.96 9.97 9.14
C ARG A 162 21.27 10.27 7.68
N TRP A 163 21.33 9.20 6.87
CA TRP A 163 20.82 9.28 5.53
C TRP A 163 19.36 9.64 5.75
N GLU A 164 19.05 10.93 5.71
CA GLU A 164 17.68 11.34 5.55
C GLU A 164 17.33 11.10 4.07
N VAL A 165 17.37 9.83 3.64
CA VAL A 165 16.43 9.37 2.60
C VAL A 165 15.12 9.07 3.33
N GLN A 166 14.67 10.01 4.17
CA GLN A 166 13.26 10.16 4.49
C GLN A 166 12.63 11.02 3.41
N ARG A 167 12.75 10.62 2.14
CA ARG A 167 11.59 10.85 1.29
C ARG A 167 10.57 9.84 1.75
N VAL A 168 9.82 10.18 2.79
CA VAL A 168 8.61 9.46 3.13
C VAL A 168 7.63 9.82 2.01
N ALA A 169 7.29 8.84 1.20
CA ALA A 169 6.16 8.96 0.30
C ALA A 169 4.89 9.01 1.14
N GLY A 170 4.06 10.04 0.94
CA GLY A 170 2.70 9.98 1.44
C GLY A 170 1.97 8.77 0.87
N VAL A 171 1.09 8.16 1.65
CA VAL A 171 0.14 7.17 1.14
C VAL A 171 -1.17 7.92 0.87
N LYS A 172 -1.67 7.83 -0.35
CA LYS A 172 -2.94 8.43 -0.73
C LYS A 172 -4.01 7.36 -0.77
N VAL A 173 -4.99 7.44 0.12
CA VAL A 173 -6.07 6.46 0.21
C VAL A 173 -7.31 7.00 -0.50
N HIS A 174 -7.83 6.22 -1.45
CA HIS A 174 -9.03 6.47 -2.21
C HIS A 174 -10.09 5.46 -1.77
N VAL A 175 -11.14 5.92 -1.09
CA VAL A 175 -12.26 5.07 -0.68
C VAL A 175 -13.44 5.33 -1.59
N TRP A 176 -14.02 4.28 -2.16
CA TRP A 176 -15.18 4.37 -3.03
C TRP A 176 -16.27 3.39 -2.61
N LYS A 177 -17.52 3.87 -2.64
CA LYS A 177 -18.73 3.10 -2.37
C LYS A 177 -19.63 3.20 -3.60
N PRO A 178 -19.67 2.16 -4.45
CA PRO A 178 -20.51 2.17 -5.63
C PRO A 178 -21.99 2.01 -5.25
N THR A 179 -22.87 2.76 -5.94
CA THR A 179 -24.33 2.59 -5.83
C THR A 179 -24.76 1.31 -6.54
N GLN A 180 -25.86 0.68 -6.11
CA GLN A 180 -26.38 -0.53 -6.77
C GLN A 180 -26.64 -0.33 -8.27
N GLN A 181 -27.20 0.82 -8.66
CA GLN A 181 -27.42 1.14 -10.07
C GLN A 181 -26.12 1.20 -10.89
N ALA A 182 -25.01 1.63 -10.28
CA ALA A 182 -23.71 1.66 -10.95
C ALA A 182 -23.13 0.24 -11.05
N LEU A 183 -23.27 -0.57 -10.00
CA LEU A 183 -22.87 -1.98 -9.99
C LEU A 183 -23.57 -2.77 -11.09
N ASP A 184 -24.89 -2.61 -11.19
CA ASP A 184 -25.71 -3.28 -12.19
C ASP A 184 -25.36 -2.85 -13.62
N ALA A 185 -24.86 -1.64 -13.83
CA ALA A 185 -24.39 -1.18 -15.13
C ALA A 185 -22.98 -1.67 -15.48
N GLY A 186 -22.28 -2.32 -14.55
CA GLY A 186 -20.88 -2.70 -14.68
C GLY A 186 -20.56 -3.73 -15.76
N LEU A 187 -19.25 -3.87 -16.02
CA LEU A 187 -18.68 -4.83 -16.95
C LEU A 187 -17.72 -5.75 -16.19
N THR A 188 -18.01 -7.06 -16.16
CA THR A 188 -17.06 -8.06 -15.65
C THR A 188 -16.40 -8.80 -16.81
N LEU A 189 -15.07 -8.81 -16.83
CA LEU A 189 -14.26 -9.61 -17.75
C LEU A 189 -13.73 -10.85 -17.03
N GLN A 190 -13.92 -12.04 -17.60
CA GLN A 190 -13.22 -13.25 -17.18
C GLN A 190 -12.00 -13.46 -18.08
N LEU A 191 -10.81 -13.34 -17.52
CA LEU A 191 -9.54 -13.41 -18.22
C LEU A 191 -8.84 -14.75 -17.94
N ALA A 192 -8.27 -15.38 -18.96
CA ALA A 192 -7.52 -16.63 -18.80
C ALA A 192 -6.03 -16.37 -18.53
N GLY A 193 -5.44 -17.17 -17.64
CA GLY A 193 -3.98 -17.31 -17.51
C GLY A 193 -3.29 -16.13 -16.85
N LEU A 194 -4.00 -15.36 -16.01
CA LEU A 194 -3.45 -14.18 -15.33
C LEU A 194 -3.64 -14.25 -13.82
N SER A 195 -2.60 -13.89 -13.08
CA SER A 195 -2.73 -13.56 -11.66
C SER A 195 -3.21 -12.11 -11.45
N PRO A 196 -3.84 -11.80 -10.31
CA PRO A 196 -4.22 -10.43 -9.96
C PRO A 196 -3.05 -9.44 -10.00
N GLU A 197 -1.87 -9.83 -9.53
CA GLU A 197 -0.67 -8.99 -9.47
C GLU A 197 -0.09 -8.69 -10.85
N GLU A 198 -0.01 -9.69 -11.72
CA GLU A 198 0.41 -9.52 -13.13
C GLU A 198 -0.56 -8.58 -13.86
N PHE A 199 -1.86 -8.80 -13.69
CA PHE A 199 -2.88 -7.92 -14.27
C PHE A 199 -2.72 -6.48 -13.81
N LEU A 200 -2.60 -6.23 -12.50
CA LEU A 200 -2.47 -4.88 -11.94
C LEU A 200 -1.14 -4.21 -12.32
N GLY A 201 -0.05 -4.98 -12.37
CA GLY A 201 1.28 -4.49 -12.68
C GLY A 201 1.42 -4.07 -14.15
N ASP A 202 0.99 -4.95 -15.06
CA ASP A 202 1.37 -4.86 -16.46
C ASP A 202 0.22 -4.46 -17.39
N LEU A 203 -1.02 -4.85 -17.07
CA LEU A 203 -2.13 -4.79 -18.01
C LEU A 203 -3.20 -3.75 -17.65
N TRP A 204 -3.42 -3.47 -16.36
CA TRP A 204 -4.49 -2.59 -15.89
C TRP A 204 -4.46 -1.20 -16.53
N ARG A 205 -3.29 -0.57 -16.62
CA ARG A 205 -3.14 0.76 -17.23
C ARG A 205 -3.39 0.75 -18.75
N GLY A 206 -3.10 -0.37 -19.41
CA GLY A 206 -3.39 -0.58 -20.83
C GLY A 206 -4.88 -0.74 -21.04
N LEU A 207 -5.51 -1.65 -20.28
CA LEU A 207 -6.94 -1.92 -20.32
C LEU A 207 -7.75 -0.66 -20.03
N GLN A 208 -7.40 0.08 -18.97
CA GLN A 208 -8.06 1.32 -18.61
C GLN A 208 -7.97 2.35 -19.74
N ARG A 209 -6.83 2.44 -20.43
CA ARG A 209 -6.67 3.36 -21.56
C ARG A 209 -7.52 2.94 -22.76
N SER A 210 -7.49 1.66 -23.14
CA SER A 210 -8.23 1.15 -24.30
C SER A 210 -9.75 1.28 -24.09
N LEU A 211 -10.26 0.83 -22.94
CA LEU A 211 -11.69 0.95 -22.60
C LEU A 211 -12.14 2.41 -22.49
N SER A 212 -11.37 3.28 -21.84
CA SER A 212 -11.72 4.70 -21.78
C SER A 212 -11.81 5.35 -23.17
N THR A 213 -10.90 4.99 -24.07
CA THR A 213 -10.91 5.51 -25.45
C THR A 213 -12.11 4.98 -26.23
N ALA A 214 -12.40 3.68 -26.11
CA ALA A 214 -13.50 3.03 -26.81
C ALA A 214 -14.88 3.52 -26.33
N LEU A 215 -15.02 3.80 -25.03
CA LEU A 215 -16.25 4.28 -24.40
C LEU A 215 -16.38 5.81 -24.40
N GLY A 216 -15.35 6.55 -24.83
CA GLY A 216 -15.38 8.02 -24.85
C GLY A 216 -15.37 8.68 -23.47
N ILE A 217 -14.90 8.00 -22.44
CA ILE A 217 -14.85 8.49 -21.05
C ILE A 217 -13.41 8.84 -20.64
N THR A 218 -13.24 9.59 -19.55
CA THR A 218 -11.90 9.84 -19.03
C THR A 218 -11.36 8.62 -18.28
N ARG A 219 -10.02 8.47 -18.24
CA ARG A 219 -9.38 7.37 -17.49
C ARG A 219 -9.69 7.41 -16.01
N GLN A 220 -9.92 8.61 -15.46
CA GLN A 220 -10.22 8.78 -14.04
C GLN A 220 -11.63 8.31 -13.67
N ASP A 221 -12.52 8.20 -14.66
CA ASP A 221 -13.89 7.75 -14.46
C ASP A 221 -14.03 6.23 -14.52
N LEU A 222 -13.05 5.51 -15.11
CA LEU A 222 -13.05 4.05 -15.13
C LEU A 222 -12.35 3.48 -13.90
N HIS A 223 -13.11 2.80 -13.05
CA HIS A 223 -12.68 2.25 -11.77
C HIS A 223 -12.70 0.72 -11.77
N LEU A 224 -11.66 0.13 -11.19
CA LEU A 224 -11.62 -1.28 -10.79
C LEU A 224 -12.32 -1.44 -9.44
N VAL A 225 -13.38 -2.24 -9.41
CA VAL A 225 -14.28 -2.35 -8.25
C VAL A 225 -14.13 -3.69 -7.53
N SER A 226 -13.98 -4.76 -8.31
CA SER A 226 -13.71 -6.09 -7.79
C SER A 226 -12.65 -6.75 -8.64
N LEU A 227 -11.68 -7.37 -7.97
CA LEU A 227 -10.70 -8.26 -8.57
C LEU A 227 -10.73 -9.55 -7.77
N GLN A 228 -11.01 -10.68 -8.43
CA GLN A 228 -11.07 -11.98 -7.78
C GLN A 228 -10.57 -13.07 -8.70
N GLN A 229 -9.76 -13.98 -8.15
CA GLN A 229 -9.34 -15.18 -8.86
C GLN A 229 -10.29 -16.33 -8.55
N GLN A 230 -10.72 -17.07 -9.57
CA GLN A 230 -11.54 -18.25 -9.37
C GLN A 230 -10.76 -19.34 -8.59
N PRO A 231 -11.41 -20.08 -7.68
CA PRO A 231 -10.77 -21.15 -6.94
C PRO A 231 -10.21 -22.23 -7.89
N ASN A 232 -8.99 -22.69 -7.62
CA ASN A 232 -8.33 -23.78 -8.36
C ASN A 232 -8.17 -23.53 -9.87
N SER A 233 -8.17 -22.27 -10.30
CA SER A 233 -8.08 -21.87 -11.70
C SER A 233 -7.23 -20.61 -11.85
N LEU A 234 -6.64 -20.42 -13.03
CA LEU A 234 -5.97 -19.17 -13.42
C LEU A 234 -6.93 -18.22 -14.15
N VAL A 235 -8.23 -18.33 -13.87
CA VAL A 235 -9.25 -17.43 -14.39
C VAL A 235 -9.41 -16.26 -13.42
N LEU A 236 -9.17 -15.06 -13.93
CA LEU A 236 -9.26 -13.80 -13.20
C LEU A 236 -10.54 -13.07 -13.60
N GLU A 237 -11.35 -12.69 -12.62
CA GLU A 237 -12.55 -11.89 -12.85
C GLU A 237 -12.30 -10.43 -12.45
N VAL A 238 -12.58 -9.53 -13.37
CA VAL A 238 -12.31 -8.10 -13.25
C VAL A 238 -13.61 -7.33 -13.44
N LEU A 239 -14.18 -6.78 -12.35
CA LEU A 239 -15.37 -5.91 -12.40
C LEU A 239 -14.96 -4.45 -12.53
N LEU A 240 -15.43 -3.83 -13.62
CA LEU A 240 -15.14 -2.44 -13.98
C LEU A 240 -16.43 -1.62 -13.99
N LEU A 241 -16.37 -0.45 -13.36
CA LEU A 241 -17.43 0.56 -13.41
C LEU A 241 -16.90 1.86 -13.98
N TRP A 242 -17.76 2.60 -14.68
CA TRP A 242 -17.50 3.98 -15.07
C TRP A 242 -18.35 4.93 -14.24
N ARG A 243 -17.77 6.08 -13.92
CA ARG A 243 -18.48 7.13 -13.20
C ARG A 243 -19.52 7.79 -14.13
N PRO A 244 -20.78 7.95 -13.70
CA PRO A 244 -21.78 8.68 -14.48
C PRO A 244 -21.42 10.16 -14.60
N HIS A 245 -21.34 10.67 -15.84
CA HIS A 245 -21.25 12.10 -16.12
C HIS A 245 -22.65 12.72 -15.98
N GLY A 246 -22.83 13.69 -15.08
CA GLY A 246 -24.12 14.37 -14.87
C GLY A 246 -25.16 13.61 -14.05
N GLY A 247 -24.76 12.51 -13.37
CA GLY A 247 -25.63 11.76 -12.45
C GLY A 247 -26.46 10.65 -13.09
N THR A 248 -26.54 10.60 -14.42
CA THR A 248 -27.16 9.49 -15.17
C THR A 248 -26.15 8.41 -15.48
N VAL A 249 -26.43 7.17 -15.06
CA VAL A 249 -25.65 5.99 -15.43
C VAL A 249 -25.99 5.62 -16.87
N GLU A 250 -25.07 5.91 -17.79
CA GLU A 250 -25.23 5.50 -19.19
C GLU A 250 -24.99 3.98 -19.33
N PRO A 251 -25.93 3.24 -19.96
CA PRO A 251 -25.77 1.82 -20.19
C PRO A 251 -24.64 1.53 -21.19
N LEU A 252 -23.94 0.42 -20.98
CA LEU A 252 -22.84 0.00 -21.83
C LEU A 252 -23.35 -0.24 -23.28
N PRO A 253 -22.64 0.23 -24.33
CA PRO A 253 -23.03 0.03 -25.72
C PRO A 253 -22.83 -1.43 -26.15
N THR A 254 -23.79 -2.29 -25.82
CA THR A 254 -23.74 -3.76 -26.03
C THR A 254 -23.46 -4.14 -27.48
N ASN A 255 -24.04 -3.41 -28.45
CA ASN A 255 -23.84 -3.66 -29.89
C ASN A 255 -22.38 -3.47 -30.35
N ARG A 256 -21.58 -2.66 -29.64
CA ARG A 256 -20.18 -2.41 -29.97
C ARG A 256 -19.22 -3.21 -29.10
N LEU A 257 -19.72 -3.84 -28.03
CA LEU A 257 -18.89 -4.44 -27.00
C LEU A 257 -18.00 -5.55 -27.56
N ALA A 258 -18.53 -6.42 -28.42
CA ALA A 258 -17.76 -7.50 -29.03
C ALA A 258 -16.52 -6.98 -29.80
N GLY A 259 -16.67 -5.91 -30.59
CA GLY A 259 -15.56 -5.29 -31.31
C GLY A 259 -14.56 -4.63 -30.36
N ILE A 260 -15.04 -3.94 -29.32
CA ILE A 260 -14.17 -3.31 -28.31
C ILE A 260 -13.33 -4.37 -27.58
N ILE A 261 -13.92 -5.52 -27.25
CA ILE A 261 -13.22 -6.62 -26.58
C ILE A 261 -12.17 -7.25 -27.50
N ALA A 262 -12.49 -7.50 -28.77
CA ALA A 262 -11.53 -8.00 -29.74
C ALA A 262 -10.31 -7.07 -29.91
N ASP A 263 -10.54 -5.74 -30.03
CA ASP A 263 -9.47 -4.75 -30.12
C ASP A 263 -8.57 -4.76 -28.85
N ILE A 264 -9.16 -5.03 -27.69
CA ILE A 264 -8.44 -5.13 -26.41
C ILE A 264 -7.60 -6.39 -26.33
N GLU A 265 -8.14 -7.55 -26.76
CA GLU A 265 -7.40 -8.81 -26.84
C GLU A 265 -6.18 -8.66 -27.75
N ASP A 266 -6.36 -8.10 -28.95
CA ASP A 266 -5.29 -7.90 -29.93
C ASP A 266 -4.22 -6.91 -29.44
N SER A 267 -4.63 -5.81 -28.80
CA SER A 267 -3.71 -4.74 -28.39
C SER A 267 -2.95 -5.03 -27.09
N LEU A 268 -3.55 -5.80 -26.18
CA LEU A 268 -2.98 -6.09 -24.85
C LEU A 268 -2.52 -7.55 -24.70
N GLY A 269 -2.79 -8.41 -25.67
CA GLY A 269 -2.49 -9.84 -25.57
C GLY A 269 -3.32 -10.55 -24.49
N LEU A 270 -4.53 -10.07 -24.24
CA LEU A 270 -5.46 -10.66 -23.27
C LEU A 270 -6.23 -11.81 -23.91
N SER A 271 -6.65 -12.78 -23.08
CA SER A 271 -7.60 -13.82 -23.48
C SER A 271 -8.85 -13.71 -22.63
N VAL A 272 -9.92 -13.18 -23.22
CA VAL A 272 -11.22 -12.97 -22.57
C VAL A 272 -12.09 -14.18 -22.80
N LEU A 273 -12.33 -14.95 -21.74
CA LEU A 273 -13.17 -16.15 -21.79
C LEU A 273 -14.65 -15.80 -21.86
N ARG A 274 -15.07 -14.83 -21.05
CA ARG A 274 -16.46 -14.39 -20.94
C ARG A 274 -16.55 -12.93 -20.52
N VAL A 275 -17.67 -12.31 -20.90
CA VAL A 275 -18.01 -10.93 -20.56
C VAL A 275 -19.40 -10.94 -19.93
N HIS A 276 -19.52 -10.44 -18.70
CA HIS A 276 -20.81 -10.24 -18.04
C HIS A 276 -21.14 -8.76 -17.98
N HIS A 277 -22.39 -8.43 -18.32
CA HIS A 277 -22.97 -7.09 -18.23
C HIS A 277 -24.48 -7.21 -18.03
N ASN A 278 -25.15 -6.08 -17.73
CA ASN A 278 -26.61 -6.06 -17.51
C ASN A 278 -27.43 -6.52 -18.73
N GLY A 279 -26.89 -6.25 -19.91
CA GLY A 279 -27.52 -6.63 -21.17
C GLY A 279 -27.39 -8.12 -21.44
N CYS A 280 -28.37 -8.68 -22.13
CA CYS A 280 -28.23 -10.00 -22.72
C CYS A 280 -28.68 -9.93 -24.18
N LEU A 281 -27.88 -10.52 -25.08
CA LEU A 281 -28.15 -10.59 -26.51
C LEU A 281 -28.05 -12.08 -26.93
N GLY A 282 -29.17 -12.68 -27.34
CA GLY A 282 -29.21 -14.06 -27.80
C GLY A 282 -30.44 -14.85 -27.35
N THR A 283 -30.49 -16.14 -27.70
CA THR A 283 -31.56 -17.08 -27.33
C THR A 283 -31.42 -17.65 -25.92
N GLU A 284 -30.29 -17.40 -25.24
CA GLU A 284 -30.00 -17.84 -23.86
C GLU A 284 -30.22 -16.72 -22.83
N CYS A 285 -31.01 -15.70 -23.18
CA CYS A 285 -31.28 -14.60 -22.27
C CYS A 285 -32.29 -14.97 -21.19
N PRO A 286 -32.15 -14.38 -19.98
CA PRO A 286 -33.11 -14.59 -18.92
C PRO A 286 -34.51 -14.15 -19.39
N PRO A 287 -35.57 -14.76 -18.85
CA PRO A 287 -36.93 -14.53 -19.31
C PRO A 287 -37.30 -13.04 -19.30
N ARG A 288 -38.25 -12.66 -20.16
CA ARG A 288 -38.69 -11.27 -20.30
C ARG A 288 -39.08 -10.69 -18.94
N GLY A 289 -38.43 -9.59 -18.54
CA GLY A 289 -38.65 -8.91 -17.26
C GLY A 289 -37.53 -9.13 -16.23
N CYS A 290 -36.67 -10.14 -16.40
CA CYS A 290 -35.50 -10.35 -15.56
C CYS A 290 -34.34 -9.43 -15.95
N ARG A 291 -33.57 -8.96 -14.95
CA ARG A 291 -32.35 -8.17 -15.14
C ARG A 291 -31.17 -8.84 -14.46
N ASN A 292 -29.98 -8.66 -15.02
CA ASN A 292 -28.75 -9.09 -14.37
C ASN A 292 -28.27 -8.00 -13.41
N SER A 293 -27.96 -8.41 -12.18
CA SER A 293 -27.56 -7.53 -11.10
C SER A 293 -26.25 -8.04 -10.49
N VAL A 294 -25.39 -7.09 -10.08
CA VAL A 294 -24.13 -7.42 -9.42
C VAL A 294 -24.30 -7.27 -7.92
N GLN A 295 -24.06 -8.36 -7.20
CA GLN A 295 -24.04 -8.37 -5.74
C GLN A 295 -22.59 -8.39 -5.25
N MET A 296 -22.26 -7.46 -4.35
CA MET A 296 -20.93 -7.38 -3.74
C MET A 296 -20.95 -8.11 -2.39
N ARG A 297 -20.02 -9.06 -2.22
CA ARG A 297 -19.85 -9.85 -0.99
C ARG A 297 -18.80 -9.19 -0.10
N GLY A 298 -19.26 -8.56 0.99
CA GLY A 298 -18.41 -7.82 1.94
C GLY A 298 -17.67 -8.68 2.97
N GLU A 299 -17.99 -9.97 3.07
CA GLU A 299 -17.43 -10.86 4.11
C GLU A 299 -15.95 -11.18 3.89
N ARG A 300 -15.48 -11.16 2.63
CA ARG A 300 -14.09 -11.43 2.25
C ARG A 300 -13.61 -10.34 1.30
N LEU A 301 -12.62 -9.58 1.76
CA LEU A 301 -11.94 -8.57 0.94
C LEU A 301 -10.67 -9.17 0.33
N SER A 302 -10.53 -9.02 -0.98
CA SER A 302 -9.30 -9.30 -1.70
C SER A 302 -8.34 -8.13 -1.55
N HIS A 303 -7.07 -8.41 -1.28
CA HIS A 303 -6.02 -7.41 -1.14
C HIS A 303 -4.87 -7.72 -2.09
N TYR A 304 -4.56 -6.77 -2.96
CA TYR A 304 -3.51 -6.89 -3.96
C TYR A 304 -2.62 -5.66 -3.94
N ALA A 305 -1.31 -5.84 -4.10
CA ALA A 305 -0.36 -4.75 -4.03
C ALA A 305 0.68 -4.85 -5.15
N THR A 306 1.00 -3.70 -5.73
CA THR A 306 2.09 -3.49 -6.69
C THR A 306 3.08 -2.49 -6.12
N ALA A 307 4.19 -2.24 -6.83
CA ALA A 307 5.17 -1.24 -6.43
C ALA A 307 4.63 0.21 -6.37
N ARG A 308 3.46 0.48 -6.96
CA ARG A 308 2.90 1.85 -7.08
C ARG A 308 1.45 2.00 -6.60
N ALA A 309 0.72 0.91 -6.48
CA ALA A 309 -0.68 0.94 -6.06
C ALA A 309 -1.08 -0.29 -5.24
N GLY A 310 -1.97 -0.11 -4.27
CA GLY A 310 -2.65 -1.17 -3.54
C GLY A 310 -4.15 -1.14 -3.82
N PHE A 311 -4.78 -2.31 -3.88
CA PHE A 311 -6.21 -2.48 -4.13
C PHE A 311 -6.80 -3.37 -3.04
N ILE A 312 -7.85 -2.87 -2.38
CA ILE A 312 -8.65 -3.61 -1.42
C ILE A 312 -10.08 -3.63 -1.97
N THR A 313 -10.51 -4.77 -2.47
CA THR A 313 -11.79 -4.90 -3.17
C THR A 313 -12.63 -6.04 -2.60
N PRO A 314 -13.96 -5.89 -2.50
CA PRO A 314 -14.83 -7.01 -2.16
C PRO A 314 -14.93 -7.98 -3.32
N GLN A 315 -15.42 -9.19 -3.04
CA GLN A 315 -15.80 -10.12 -4.09
C GLN A 315 -17.16 -9.74 -4.67
N HIS A 316 -17.47 -10.18 -5.88
CA HIS A 316 -18.73 -9.95 -6.56
C HIS A 316 -19.29 -11.24 -7.15
N THR A 317 -20.62 -11.27 -7.29
CA THR A 317 -21.34 -12.31 -8.01
C THR A 317 -22.43 -11.69 -8.87
N TRP A 318 -22.65 -12.26 -10.05
CA TRP A 318 -23.76 -11.91 -10.92
C TRP A 318 -24.98 -12.76 -10.58
N GLU A 319 -26.12 -12.12 -10.42
CA GLU A 319 -27.40 -12.77 -10.15
C GLU A 319 -28.47 -12.24 -11.11
N SER A 320 -29.34 -13.13 -11.59
CA SER A 320 -30.50 -12.73 -12.37
C SER A 320 -31.69 -12.49 -11.44
N VAL A 321 -32.17 -11.25 -11.40
CA VAL A 321 -33.31 -10.84 -10.57
C VAL A 321 -34.53 -10.66 -11.47
N CYS A 322 -35.55 -11.47 -11.23
CA CYS A 322 -36.83 -11.43 -11.93
C CYS A 322 -37.90 -10.86 -10.98
N PRO A 323 -38.46 -9.67 -11.25
CA PRO A 323 -39.53 -9.12 -10.44
C PRO A 323 -40.85 -9.87 -10.73
N CYS A 324 -41.41 -10.55 -9.71
CA CYS A 324 -42.73 -11.18 -9.80
C CYS A 324 -43.72 -10.35 -8.99
N ASN A 325 -44.57 -9.53 -9.62
CA ASN A 325 -45.69 -8.81 -8.99
C ASN A 325 -45.41 -8.34 -7.53
N GLU A 326 -44.33 -7.57 -7.34
CA GLU A 326 -43.81 -7.03 -6.06
C GLU A 326 -43.04 -7.98 -5.10
N SER A 327 -42.87 -9.25 -5.44
CA SER A 327 -42.00 -10.21 -4.73
C SER A 327 -40.81 -10.59 -5.62
N ALA A 328 -39.56 -10.39 -5.16
CA ALA A 328 -38.37 -10.85 -5.88
C ALA A 328 -37.87 -12.17 -5.26
N VAL A 329 -37.66 -13.19 -6.10
CA VAL A 329 -37.04 -14.46 -5.70
C VAL A 329 -35.60 -14.47 -6.23
N SER A 330 -34.62 -14.73 -5.36
CA SER A 330 -33.20 -14.92 -5.73
C SER A 330 -32.85 -16.41 -5.67
N PHE A 331 -32.01 -16.86 -6.61
CA PHE A 331 -31.52 -18.24 -6.67
C PHE A 331 -30.00 -18.24 -6.52
N ASP A 332 -29.48 -19.03 -5.58
CA ASP A 332 -28.06 -19.12 -5.23
C ASP A 332 -27.23 -20.06 -6.11
N GLY A 333 -27.76 -20.42 -7.29
CA GLY A 333 -27.13 -21.33 -8.24
C GLY A 333 -27.34 -22.82 -7.96
N THR A 334 -28.04 -23.21 -6.89
CA THR A 334 -28.41 -24.62 -6.62
C THR A 334 -29.92 -24.91 -6.68
N GLY A 335 -30.75 -23.88 -6.79
CA GLY A 335 -32.20 -24.02 -6.88
C GLY A 335 -32.68 -24.38 -8.30
N TYR A 336 -33.75 -25.18 -8.38
CA TYR A 336 -34.51 -25.42 -9.61
C TYR A 336 -35.99 -25.11 -9.39
N LEU A 337 -36.67 -24.64 -10.43
CA LEU A 337 -38.10 -24.35 -10.42
C LEU A 337 -38.85 -25.60 -10.91
N LYS A 338 -39.77 -26.11 -10.08
CA LYS A 338 -40.62 -27.25 -10.44
C LYS A 338 -42.03 -26.74 -10.70
N TYR A 339 -42.41 -26.65 -11.98
CA TYR A 339 -43.80 -26.36 -12.34
C TYR A 339 -44.66 -27.61 -12.12
N LEU A 340 -45.79 -27.44 -11.45
CA LEU A 340 -46.87 -28.44 -11.42
C LEU A 340 -47.86 -28.05 -12.52
N TYR A 341 -47.92 -28.85 -13.57
CA TYR A 341 -48.93 -28.71 -14.62
C TYR A 341 -50.21 -29.34 -14.08
N GLN A 342 -51.15 -28.54 -13.59
CA GLN A 342 -52.47 -29.02 -13.23
C GLN A 342 -53.24 -29.28 -14.53
N THR A 343 -53.46 -30.55 -14.85
CA THR A 343 -54.41 -30.96 -15.88
C THR A 343 -55.84 -30.82 -15.35
N GLU A 344 -56.79 -30.44 -16.21
CA GLU A 344 -58.19 -30.18 -15.87
C GLU A 344 -58.89 -31.35 -15.12
N GLU A 345 -58.37 -32.58 -15.23
CA GLU A 345 -58.84 -33.75 -14.46
C GLU A 345 -58.52 -33.66 -12.95
N GLU A 346 -57.46 -32.94 -12.55
CA GLU A 346 -57.13 -32.72 -11.13
C GLU A 346 -57.94 -31.55 -10.51
N GLU A 347 -58.51 -30.66 -11.33
CA GLU A 347 -59.43 -29.60 -10.87
C GLU A 347 -60.77 -30.15 -10.37
N GLU A 348 -61.30 -31.22 -10.99
CA GLU A 348 -62.58 -31.81 -10.57
C GLU A 348 -62.43 -32.58 -9.24
N GLU A 349 -61.32 -33.28 -9.03
CA GLU A 349 -61.00 -33.91 -7.73
C GLU A 349 -60.75 -32.88 -6.62
N LYS A 350 -60.22 -31.69 -6.96
CA LYS A 350 -60.04 -30.58 -6.01
C LYS A 350 -61.38 -29.94 -5.64
N LYS A 351 -62.28 -29.72 -6.60
CA LYS A 351 -63.62 -29.14 -6.35
C LYS A 351 -64.48 -30.03 -5.44
N GLU A 352 -64.31 -31.35 -5.49
CA GLU A 352 -65.02 -32.27 -4.59
C GLU A 352 -64.45 -32.27 -3.16
N LYS A 353 -63.14 -32.02 -3.00
CA LYS A 353 -62.45 -31.92 -1.70
C LYS A 353 -62.56 -30.53 -1.06
N GLU A 354 -62.72 -29.46 -1.84
CA GLU A 354 -62.86 -28.07 -1.36
C GLU A 354 -64.21 -27.74 -0.74
N LYS A 355 -65.21 -28.62 -0.85
CA LYS A 355 -66.50 -28.43 -0.16
C LYS A 355 -66.40 -28.62 1.37
N HIS A 356 -65.22 -28.92 1.91
CA HIS A 356 -65.01 -29.17 3.33
C HIS A 356 -63.95 -28.34 4.07
N ALA A 357 -63.28 -27.38 3.42
CA ALA A 357 -62.36 -26.50 4.14
C ALA A 357 -62.24 -25.13 3.44
N ARG A 358 -63.03 -24.17 3.91
CA ARG A 358 -62.83 -22.75 3.61
C ARG A 358 -61.79 -22.19 4.58
N GLU A 359 -60.65 -21.75 4.06
CA GLU A 359 -60.07 -20.40 4.23
C GLU A 359 -58.55 -20.43 3.97
N GLY A 360 -58.14 -19.75 2.89
CA GLY A 360 -56.77 -19.23 2.72
C GLY A 360 -55.88 -19.91 1.68
N GLU A 361 -56.32 -20.03 0.42
CA GLU A 361 -55.43 -20.36 -0.69
C GLU A 361 -54.74 -19.08 -1.24
N GLY A 362 -53.41 -19.11 -1.30
CA GLY A 362 -52.62 -18.30 -2.22
C GLY A 362 -51.92 -19.26 -3.18
N GLU A 363 -52.28 -19.19 -4.46
CA GLU A 363 -51.63 -19.93 -5.54
C GLU A 363 -50.19 -19.41 -5.74
N ALA A 364 -49.24 -20.34 -5.78
CA ALA A 364 -47.84 -20.08 -6.08
C ALA A 364 -47.62 -20.17 -7.60
N CYS A 365 -46.99 -19.14 -8.19
CA CYS A 365 -46.60 -19.06 -9.60
C CYS A 365 -45.45 -20.01 -9.97
#